data_AF-A0A316GZ10-F1
#
_entry.id   AF-A0A316GZ10-F1
#
_cell.length_a   1.000
_cell.length_b   1.000
_cell.length_c   1.000
_cell.angle_alpha   90.00
_cell.angle_beta   90.00
_cell.angle_gamma   90.00
#
_symmetry.space_group_name_H-M   'P 1'
#
loop_
_entity.id
_entity.type
_entity.pdbx_description
1 polymer ?
#
loop_
_entity_poly.entity_id
_entity_poly.type
_entity_poly.pdbx_seq_one_letter_code
_entity_poly.pdbx_strand_id
1 'polypeptide(L)'
;MQIKLNYWKALLLLIPFIAGLALTNLVLTPGGLRYPWSIIANYLLVIGFLVIVGCQAYMLVNFINATKNDLYFKINALVPVAFLILNLVYMVYLNFKPYHPVNSSNGPVRVSNLNLGGLIILLLMMHAIINFFLTNNNYVSWQIKKITDAAKQEELRENYLKPMKILVRTSAYLFLIFVVITMFLDISQILNPDH
;
A
#
# COMPACT_ATOMS: atom_id res chain seq x y z
N MET A 1 -7.00 16.76 14.88
CA MET A 1 -7.24 17.25 13.52
C MET A 1 -8.05 16.19 12.77
N GLN A 2 -9.16 16.55 12.14
CA GLN A 2 -10.03 15.57 11.43
C GLN A 2 -9.72 15.60 9.93
N ILE A 3 -9.41 14.45 9.33
CA ILE A 3 -9.14 14.35 7.90
C ILE A 3 -10.47 14.20 7.16
N LYS A 4 -10.95 15.29 6.55
CA LYS A 4 -12.09 15.23 5.62
C LYS A 4 -11.62 14.73 4.25
N LEU A 5 -11.60 13.41 4.09
CA LEU A 5 -11.19 12.73 2.85
C LEU A 5 -12.36 12.66 1.86
N ASN A 6 -12.17 13.20 0.66
CA ASN A 6 -13.04 12.95 -0.50
C ASN A 6 -12.29 12.10 -1.53
N TYR A 7 -12.95 11.66 -2.60
CA TYR A 7 -12.32 10.83 -3.64
C TYR A 7 -11.09 11.47 -4.28
N TRP A 8 -11.11 12.78 -4.53
CA TRP A 8 -9.96 13.51 -5.08
C TRP A 8 -8.75 13.48 -4.14
N LYS A 9 -8.94 13.75 -2.85
CA LYS A 9 -7.88 13.67 -1.84
C LYS A 9 -7.35 12.25 -1.71
N ALA A 10 -8.22 11.23 -1.76
CA ALA A 10 -7.80 9.84 -1.76
C ALA A 10 -6.93 9.51 -2.98
N LEU A 11 -7.30 10.00 -4.17
CA LEU A 11 -6.53 9.82 -5.40
C LEU A 11 -5.17 10.54 -5.34
N LEU A 12 -5.10 11.75 -4.78
CA LEU A 12 -3.84 12.45 -4.55
C LEU A 12 -2.88 11.68 -3.63
N LEU A 13 -3.41 11.04 -2.58
CA LEU A 13 -2.61 10.19 -1.68
C LEU A 13 -2.04 8.94 -2.39
N LEU A 14 -2.66 8.53 -3.50
CA LEU A 14 -2.27 7.36 -4.29
C LEU A 14 -1.25 7.70 -5.39
N ILE A 15 -0.92 8.98 -5.61
CA ILE A 15 0.03 9.40 -6.67
C ILE A 15 1.38 8.68 -6.58
N PRO A 16 2.05 8.59 -5.41
CA PRO A 16 3.34 7.89 -5.33
C PRO A 16 3.20 6.43 -5.77
N PHE A 17 2.13 5.77 -5.36
CA PHE A 17 1.85 4.39 -5.76
C PHE A 17 1.64 4.26 -7.28
N ILE A 18 0.81 5.12 -7.87
CA ILE A 18 0.55 5.13 -9.33
C ILE A 18 1.85 5.39 -10.11
N ALA A 19 2.65 6.36 -9.70
CA ALA A 19 3.92 6.68 -10.33
C ALA A 19 4.93 5.53 -10.20
N GLY A 20 5.00 4.90 -9.03
CA GLY A 20 5.83 3.72 -8.80
C GLY A 20 5.47 2.58 -9.75
N LEU A 21 4.18 2.25 -9.86
CA LEU A 21 3.67 1.21 -10.76
C LEU A 21 3.97 1.51 -12.24
N ALA A 22 3.75 2.75 -12.68
CA ALA A 22 4.05 3.16 -14.04
C ALA A 22 5.55 2.99 -14.36
N LEU A 23 6.44 3.36 -13.44
CA LEU A 23 7.88 3.15 -13.59
C LEU A 23 8.26 1.67 -13.61
N THR A 24 7.61 0.81 -12.80
CA THR A 24 7.87 -0.63 -12.84
C THR A 24 7.56 -1.21 -14.23
N ASN A 25 6.44 -0.81 -14.85
CA ASN A 25 6.09 -1.23 -16.20
C ASN A 25 7.11 -0.73 -17.25
N LEU A 26 7.61 0.51 -17.11
CA LEU A 26 8.63 1.06 -18.02
C LEU A 26 10.01 0.40 -17.89
N VAL A 27 10.35 -0.15 -16.71
CA VAL A 27 11.59 -0.90 -16.48
C VAL A 27 11.57 -2.28 -17.16
N LEU A 28 10.37 -2.85 -17.32
CA LEU A 28 10.18 -4.17 -17.93
C LEU A 28 10.28 -4.12 -19.46
N THR A 29 10.19 -2.94 -20.09
CA THR A 29 10.32 -2.76 -21.54
C THR A 29 11.77 -3.00 -22.02
N PRO A 30 11.97 -3.73 -23.14
CA PRO A 30 13.30 -3.91 -23.74
C PRO A 30 13.98 -2.57 -24.06
N GLY A 31 15.28 -2.42 -23.73
CA GLY A 31 16.08 -1.22 -24.04
C GLY A 31 16.07 -0.09 -22.98
N GLY A 32 15.31 -0.22 -21.88
CA GLY A 32 15.29 0.77 -20.80
C GLY A 32 16.53 0.76 -19.89
N LEU A 33 16.88 1.91 -19.32
CA LEU A 33 17.91 2.06 -18.26
C LEU A 33 17.46 1.37 -16.96
N ARG A 34 17.49 0.04 -16.89
CA ARG A 34 16.86 -0.77 -15.80
C ARG A 34 17.28 -0.40 -14.37
N TYR A 35 18.49 0.11 -14.17
CA TYR A 35 19.08 0.16 -12.83
C TYR A 35 18.60 1.34 -11.94
N PRO A 36 18.61 2.62 -12.37
CA PRO A 36 18.11 3.71 -11.52
C PRO A 36 16.57 3.72 -11.41
N TRP A 37 15.85 3.35 -12.47
CA TRP A 37 14.38 3.44 -12.50
C TRP A 37 13.68 2.39 -11.63
N SER A 38 14.24 1.18 -11.51
CA SER A 38 13.70 0.13 -10.63
C SER A 38 13.78 0.48 -9.15
N ILE A 39 14.86 1.14 -8.74
CA ILE A 39 15.07 1.62 -7.37
C ILE A 39 14.04 2.71 -7.03
N ILE A 40 13.87 3.70 -7.93
CA ILE A 40 12.89 4.77 -7.77
C ILE A 40 11.46 4.20 -7.71
N ALA A 41 11.14 3.25 -8.58
CA ALA A 41 9.83 2.58 -8.59
C ALA A 41 9.54 1.91 -7.23
N ASN A 42 10.49 1.15 -6.69
CA ASN A 42 10.32 0.48 -5.40
C ASN A 42 10.12 1.49 -4.24
N TYR A 43 10.88 2.61 -4.23
CA TYR A 43 10.67 3.66 -3.23
C TYR A 43 9.27 4.25 -3.30
N LEU A 44 8.81 4.59 -4.50
CA LEU A 44 7.49 5.17 -4.71
C LEU A 44 6.37 4.22 -4.30
N LEU A 45 6.52 2.91 -4.53
CA LEU A 45 5.58 1.89 -4.06
C LEU A 45 5.53 1.81 -2.53
N VAL A 46 6.69 1.72 -1.86
CA VAL A 46 6.74 1.65 -0.39
C VAL A 46 6.21 2.93 0.25
N ILE A 47 6.57 4.10 -0.28
CA ILE A 47 6.03 5.40 0.16
C ILE A 47 4.51 5.44 -0.03
N GLY A 48 4.01 4.99 -1.19
CA GLY A 48 2.58 4.91 -1.47
C GLY A 48 1.85 4.05 -0.43
N PHE A 49 2.32 2.84 -0.19
CA PHE A 49 1.77 1.97 0.86
C PHE A 49 1.83 2.63 2.24
N LEU A 50 2.95 3.24 2.60
CA LEU A 50 3.12 3.91 3.89
C LEU A 50 2.12 5.05 4.08
N VAL A 51 1.90 5.87 3.06
CA VAL A 51 0.94 6.99 3.11
C VAL A 51 -0.49 6.46 3.29
N ILE A 52 -0.89 5.45 2.53
CA ILE A 52 -2.25 4.91 2.55
C ILE A 52 -2.53 4.19 3.88
N VAL A 53 -1.64 3.27 4.27
CA VAL A 53 -1.77 2.49 5.51
C VAL A 53 -1.63 3.41 6.73
N GLY A 54 -0.69 4.37 6.69
CA GLY A 54 -0.51 5.38 7.74
C GLY A 54 -1.72 6.30 7.90
N CYS A 55 -2.32 6.77 6.81
CA CYS A 55 -3.54 7.57 6.84
C CYS A 55 -4.70 6.80 7.49
N GLN A 56 -4.87 5.52 7.13
CA GLN A 56 -5.92 4.70 7.70
C GLN A 56 -5.68 4.37 9.18
N ALA A 57 -4.43 4.06 9.56
CA ALA A 57 -4.05 3.83 10.94
C ALA A 57 -4.29 5.09 11.79
N TYR A 58 -3.96 6.28 11.28
CA TYR A 58 -4.26 7.56 11.94
C TYR A 58 -5.76 7.75 12.19
N MET A 59 -6.61 7.47 11.19
CA MET A 59 -8.07 7.54 11.34
C MET A 59 -8.56 6.55 12.42
N LEU A 60 -8.08 5.31 12.41
CA LEU A 60 -8.44 4.31 13.40
C LEU A 60 -7.99 4.69 14.82
N VAL A 61 -6.74 5.13 15.00
CA VAL A 61 -6.22 5.54 16.32
C VAL A 61 -7.05 6.71 16.88
N ASN A 62 -7.41 7.69 16.04
CA ASN A 62 -8.26 8.79 16.45
C ASN A 62 -9.69 8.35 16.78
N PHE A 63 -10.26 7.39 16.03
CA PHE A 63 -11.55 6.80 16.36
C PHE A 63 -11.53 6.12 17.73
N ILE A 64 -10.48 5.35 18.02
CA ILE A 64 -10.31 4.67 19.31
C ILE A 64 -10.16 5.71 20.44
N ASN A 65 -9.40 6.79 20.23
CA ASN A 65 -9.30 7.89 21.19
C ASN A 65 -10.64 8.58 21.47
N ALA A 66 -11.50 8.72 20.45
CA ALA A 66 -12.79 9.39 20.56
C ALA A 66 -13.91 8.52 21.17
N THR A 67 -13.75 7.20 21.20
CA THR A 67 -14.80 6.27 21.61
C THR A 67 -14.45 5.51 22.89
N LYS A 68 -13.50 4.58 22.80
CA LYS A 68 -13.02 3.76 23.90
C LYS A 68 -11.58 3.41 23.63
N ASN A 69 -10.71 3.67 24.60
CA ASN A 69 -9.27 3.44 24.50
C ASN A 69 -8.94 1.92 24.42
N ASP A 70 -9.06 1.33 23.23
CA ASP A 70 -8.66 -0.03 22.92
C ASP A 70 -7.21 -0.07 22.42
N LEU A 71 -6.30 -0.42 23.34
CA LEU A 71 -4.86 -0.44 23.07
C LEU A 71 -4.47 -1.52 22.05
N TYR A 72 -5.16 -2.66 22.05
CA TYR A 72 -4.84 -3.78 21.16
C TYR A 72 -5.04 -3.38 19.70
N PHE A 73 -6.21 -2.80 19.37
CA PHE A 73 -6.48 -2.35 18.00
C PHE A 73 -5.60 -1.18 17.56
N LYS A 74 -5.18 -0.31 18.48
CA LYS A 74 -4.19 0.73 18.17
C LYS A 74 -2.85 0.14 17.76
N ILE A 75 -2.32 -0.78 18.56
CA ILE A 75 -1.02 -1.42 18.27
C ILE A 75 -1.11 -2.19 16.95
N ASN A 76 -2.16 -2.98 16.75
CA ASN A 76 -2.35 -3.74 15.52
C ASN A 76 -2.41 -2.84 14.26
N ALA A 77 -2.98 -1.64 14.36
CA ALA A 77 -3.00 -0.67 13.27
C ALA A 77 -1.62 -0.04 12.99
N LEU A 78 -0.80 0.15 14.02
CA LEU A 78 0.51 0.80 13.94
C LEU A 78 1.63 -0.15 13.51
N VAL A 79 1.52 -1.45 13.78
CA VAL A 79 2.52 -2.47 13.40
C VAL A 79 2.84 -2.43 11.89
N PRO A 80 1.84 -2.46 10.97
CA PRO A 80 2.10 -2.29 9.54
C PRO A 80 2.83 -0.99 9.17
N VAL A 81 2.49 0.11 9.84
CA VAL A 81 3.11 1.42 9.60
C VAL A 81 4.57 1.40 10.01
N ALA A 82 4.86 0.92 11.22
CA ALA A 82 6.23 0.78 11.71
C ALA A 82 7.07 -0.14 10.80
N PHE A 83 6.48 -1.25 10.35
CA PHE A 83 7.14 -2.13 9.39
C PHE A 83 7.47 -1.42 8.07
N LEU A 84 6.53 -0.68 7.48
CA LEU A 84 6.75 0.05 6.22
C LEU A 84 7.83 1.14 6.37
N ILE A 85 7.90 1.82 7.53
CA ILE A 85 8.99 2.76 7.84
C ILE A 85 10.33 2.05 7.90
N LEU A 86 10.41 0.93 8.63
CA LEU A 86 11.65 0.14 8.73
C LEU A 86 12.09 -0.40 7.37
N ASN A 87 11.13 -0.84 6.54
CA ASN A 87 11.40 -1.30 5.17
C ASN A 87 11.97 -0.15 4.32
N LEU A 88 11.37 1.04 4.39
CA LEU A 88 11.88 2.22 3.69
C LEU A 88 13.31 2.57 4.13
N VAL A 89 13.60 2.58 5.43
CA VAL A 89 14.95 2.82 5.96
C VAL A 89 15.93 1.74 5.50
N TYR A 90 15.51 0.48 5.49
CA TYR A 90 16.32 -0.63 5.02
C TYR A 90 16.67 -0.50 3.53
N MET A 91 15.70 -0.10 2.70
CA MET A 91 15.94 0.20 1.28
C MET A 91 16.92 1.34 1.08
N VAL A 92 16.81 2.42 1.86
CA VAL A 92 17.77 3.53 1.86
C VAL A 92 19.16 3.04 2.21
N TYR A 93 19.29 2.26 3.29
CA TYR A 93 20.56 1.68 3.72
C TYR A 93 21.21 0.79 2.65
N LEU A 94 20.44 -0.07 1.98
CA LEU A 94 20.96 -0.92 0.92
C LEU A 94 21.51 -0.13 -0.27
N ASN A 95 20.94 1.04 -0.57
CA ASN A 95 21.40 1.90 -1.66
C ASN A 95 22.72 2.64 -1.35
N PHE A 96 23.13 2.70 -0.07
CA PHE A 96 24.44 3.24 0.33
C PHE A 96 25.57 2.21 0.29
N LYS A 97 25.27 0.92 0.10
CA LYS A 97 26.33 -0.09 -0.08
C LYS A 97 26.90 0.01 -1.50
N PRO A 98 28.24 -0.09 -1.68
CA PRO A 98 28.84 -0.05 -2.99
C PRO A 98 28.22 -1.12 -3.88
N TYR A 99 27.69 -0.68 -5.01
CA TYR A 99 27.08 -1.54 -6.00
C TYR A 99 28.14 -2.48 -6.57
N HIS A 100 28.08 -3.76 -6.21
CA HIS A 100 28.74 -4.78 -6.99
C HIS A 100 27.81 -5.11 -8.16
N PRO A 101 28.19 -4.81 -9.42
CA PRO A 101 27.38 -5.19 -10.56
C PRO A 101 27.21 -6.70 -10.56
N VAL A 102 26.03 -7.15 -10.18
CA VAL A 102 25.62 -8.54 -10.40
C VAL A 102 25.41 -8.64 -11.89
N ASN A 103 26.30 -9.37 -12.57
CA ASN A 103 26.22 -9.64 -14.01
C ASN A 103 24.75 -9.78 -14.44
N SER A 104 24.31 -8.89 -15.32
CA SER A 104 22.92 -8.78 -15.77
C SER A 104 22.51 -10.09 -16.44
N SER A 105 21.85 -10.97 -15.71
CA SER A 105 21.15 -12.09 -16.32
C SER A 105 19.87 -11.53 -16.95
N ASN A 106 19.92 -11.25 -18.26
CA ASN A 106 18.74 -11.16 -19.13
C ASN A 106 18.13 -12.57 -19.31
N GLY A 107 17.89 -13.27 -18.21
CA GLY A 107 17.29 -14.60 -18.16
C GLY A 107 15.99 -14.58 -17.37
N PRO A 108 15.21 -15.66 -17.42
CA PRO A 108 13.93 -15.75 -16.72
C PRO A 108 14.08 -15.34 -15.27
N VAL A 109 13.08 -14.62 -14.75
CA VAL A 109 13.02 -14.10 -13.37
C VAL A 109 13.63 -15.12 -12.45
N ARG A 110 14.76 -14.76 -11.82
CA ARG A 110 15.48 -15.64 -10.89
C ARG A 110 14.44 -16.30 -9.99
N VAL A 111 14.46 -17.63 -9.96
CA VAL A 111 13.62 -18.45 -9.10
C VAL A 111 13.53 -17.75 -7.74
N SER A 112 12.31 -17.37 -7.36
CA SER A 112 12.03 -16.72 -6.08
C SER A 112 12.35 -17.71 -4.96
N ASN A 113 13.62 -17.81 -4.61
CA ASN A 113 14.04 -18.46 -3.39
C ASN A 113 13.59 -17.53 -2.26
N LEU A 114 12.36 -17.76 -1.77
CA LEU A 114 11.80 -17.13 -0.57
C LEU A 114 12.70 -17.50 0.61
N ASN A 115 13.79 -16.76 0.78
CA ASN A 115 14.60 -16.83 1.96
C ASN A 115 13.79 -16.31 3.17
N LEU A 116 14.23 -16.63 4.38
CA LEU A 116 13.51 -16.27 5.60
C LEU A 116 13.16 -14.76 5.65
N GLY A 117 14.07 -13.90 5.20
CA GLY A 117 13.85 -12.46 5.12
C GLY A 117 12.72 -12.06 4.16
N GLY A 118 12.71 -12.62 2.95
CA GLY A 118 11.64 -12.41 1.97
C GLY A 118 10.28 -12.90 2.45
N LEU A 119 10.26 -14.03 3.15
CA LEU A 119 9.04 -14.57 3.77
C LEU A 119 8.50 -13.66 4.88
N ILE A 120 9.37 -13.13 5.75
CA ILE A 120 8.97 -12.15 6.79
C ILE A 120 8.38 -10.89 6.15
N ILE A 121 9.02 -10.34 5.12
CA ILE A 121 8.51 -9.17 4.40
C ILE A 121 7.13 -9.46 3.80
N LEU A 122 6.98 -10.62 3.15
CA LEU A 122 5.71 -11.03 2.54
C LEU A 122 4.60 -11.13 3.60
N LEU A 123 4.85 -11.80 4.72
CA LEU A 123 3.87 -11.97 5.80
C LEU A 123 3.45 -10.62 6.39
N LEU A 124 4.39 -9.70 6.61
CA LEU A 124 4.09 -8.37 7.13
C LEU A 124 3.35 -7.50 6.12
N MET A 125 3.61 -7.68 4.83
CA MET A 125 2.86 -7.02 3.77
C MET A 125 1.43 -7.56 3.66
N MET A 126 1.25 -8.88 3.75
CA MET A 126 -0.07 -9.51 3.86
C MET A 126 -0.82 -9.00 5.09
N HIS A 127 -0.15 -8.87 6.23
CA HIS A 127 -0.73 -8.30 7.45
C HIS A 127 -1.17 -6.85 7.24
N ALA A 128 -0.36 -6.02 6.56
CA ALA A 128 -0.72 -4.64 6.21
C ALA A 128 -1.97 -4.59 5.32
N ILE A 129 -2.03 -5.43 4.28
CA ILE A 129 -3.16 -5.53 3.35
C ILE A 129 -4.43 -5.97 4.08
N ILE A 130 -4.36 -7.02 4.90
CA ILE A 130 -5.51 -7.53 5.66
C ILE A 130 -6.02 -6.47 6.63
N ASN A 131 -5.13 -5.80 7.36
CA ASN A 131 -5.54 -4.72 8.26
C ASN A 131 -6.18 -3.57 7.51
N PHE A 132 -5.61 -3.21 6.35
CA PHE A 132 -6.09 -2.10 5.54
C PHE A 132 -7.47 -2.36 4.93
N PHE A 133 -7.66 -3.50 4.26
CA PHE A 133 -8.92 -3.81 3.59
C PHE A 133 -10.01 -4.25 4.58
N LEU A 134 -9.67 -5.03 5.61
CA LEU A 134 -10.64 -5.76 6.41
C LEU A 134 -10.67 -5.30 7.87
N THR A 135 -9.60 -5.53 8.63
CA THR A 135 -9.61 -5.43 10.09
C THR A 135 -10.04 -4.05 10.58
N ASN A 136 -9.42 -2.99 10.05
CA ASN A 136 -9.65 -1.63 10.54
C ASN A 136 -11.08 -1.16 10.26
N ASN A 137 -11.59 -1.40 9.04
CA ASN A 137 -12.94 -1.01 8.65
C ASN A 137 -14.01 -1.80 9.41
N ASN A 138 -13.81 -3.10 9.56
CA ASN A 138 -14.75 -3.97 10.26
C ASN A 138 -14.83 -3.61 11.74
N TYR A 139 -13.68 -3.35 12.37
CA TYR A 139 -13.63 -2.89 13.76
C TYR A 139 -14.41 -1.58 13.95
N VAL A 140 -14.10 -0.54 13.16
CA VAL A 140 -14.78 0.77 13.27
C VAL A 140 -16.27 0.61 13.00
N SER A 141 -16.65 -0.13 11.96
CA SER A 141 -18.05 -0.37 11.64
C SER A 141 -18.80 -1.08 12.77
N TRP A 142 -18.16 -2.05 13.42
CA TRP A 142 -18.78 -2.80 14.52
C TRP A 142 -18.93 -1.95 15.78
N GLN A 143 -17.90 -1.16 16.12
CA GLN A 143 -17.97 -0.27 17.28
C GLN A 143 -19.03 0.83 17.10
N ILE A 144 -19.15 1.41 15.90
CA ILE A 144 -20.20 2.39 15.60
C ILE A 144 -21.60 1.77 15.73
N LYS A 145 -21.80 0.52 15.31
CA LYS A 145 -23.09 -0.18 15.44
C LYS A 145 -23.54 -0.39 16.88
N LYS A 146 -22.62 -0.38 17.85
CA LYS A 146 -22.93 -0.55 19.28
C LYS A 146 -23.36 0.73 19.98
N ILE A 147 -23.23 1.88 19.33
CA ILE A 147 -23.58 3.16 19.92
C ILE A 147 -25.08 3.37 19.76
N THR A 148 -25.78 3.57 20.88
CA THR A 148 -27.24 3.74 20.91
C THR A 148 -27.68 5.13 20.43
N ASP A 149 -26.85 6.15 20.67
CA ASP A 149 -27.13 7.53 20.25
C ASP A 149 -26.94 7.69 18.73
N ALA A 150 -28.05 7.92 18.02
CA ALA A 150 -28.09 8.07 16.58
C ALA A 150 -27.27 9.28 16.06
N ALA A 151 -27.26 10.40 16.81
CA ALA A 151 -26.53 11.59 16.39
C ALA A 151 -25.01 11.34 16.46
N LYS A 152 -24.55 10.76 17.58
CA LYS A 152 -23.15 10.38 17.76
C LYS A 152 -22.73 9.27 16.80
N GLN A 153 -23.63 8.33 16.51
CA GLN A 153 -23.37 7.25 15.56
C GLN A 153 -23.11 7.81 14.15
N GLU A 154 -23.95 8.73 13.69
CA GLU A 154 -23.80 9.35 12.37
C GLU A 154 -22.56 10.24 12.30
N GLU A 155 -22.27 11.01 13.35
CA GLU A 155 -21.03 11.79 13.45
C GLU A 155 -19.78 10.92 13.26
N LEU A 156 -19.68 9.81 13.99
CA LEU A 156 -18.53 8.91 13.90
C LEU A 156 -18.44 8.21 12.54
N ARG A 157 -19.60 7.91 11.94
CA ARG A 157 -19.67 7.31 10.61
C ARG A 157 -19.13 8.25 9.54
N GLU A 158 -19.55 9.51 9.57
CA GLU A 158 -19.10 10.53 8.62
C GLU A 158 -17.64 10.91 8.82
N ASN A 159 -17.17 10.99 10.07
CA ASN A 159 -15.81 11.43 10.39
C ASN A 159 -14.74 10.34 10.26
N TYR A 160 -15.09 9.06 10.43
CA TYR A 160 -14.10 7.97 10.45
C TYR A 160 -14.42 6.88 9.43
N LEU A 161 -15.60 6.26 9.50
CA LEU A 161 -15.90 5.09 8.67
C LEU A 161 -15.97 5.41 7.18
N LYS A 162 -16.61 6.52 6.80
CA LYS A 162 -16.79 6.92 5.41
C LYS A 162 -15.45 7.29 4.74
N PRO A 163 -14.58 8.14 5.33
CA PRO A 163 -13.22 8.35 4.84
C PRO A 163 -12.40 7.08 4.66
N MET A 164 -12.43 6.16 5.64
CA MET A 164 -11.72 4.88 5.54
C MET A 164 -12.25 4.02 4.38
N LYS A 165 -13.58 3.95 4.20
CA LYS A 165 -14.20 3.25 3.07
C LYS A 165 -13.88 3.89 1.72
N ILE A 166 -13.83 5.23 1.63
CA ILE A 166 -13.42 5.94 0.42
C ILE A 166 -11.99 5.54 0.07
N LEU A 167 -11.07 5.60 1.04
CA LEU A 167 -9.66 5.22 0.83
C LEU A 167 -9.54 3.79 0.32
N VAL A 168 -10.22 2.84 0.95
CA VAL A 168 -10.21 1.41 0.56
C VAL A 168 -10.80 1.19 -0.83
N ARG A 169 -11.94 1.82 -1.15
CA ARG A 169 -12.57 1.70 -2.46
C ARG A 169 -11.69 2.27 -3.56
N THR A 170 -11.12 3.45 -3.35
CA THR A 170 -10.21 4.07 -4.33
C THR A 170 -8.98 3.20 -4.55
N SER A 171 -8.37 2.68 -3.48
CA SER A 171 -7.24 1.73 -3.60
C SER A 171 -7.62 0.45 -4.35
N ALA A 172 -8.80 -0.12 -4.08
CA ALA A 172 -9.28 -1.32 -4.77
C ALA A 172 -9.52 -1.07 -6.26
N TYR A 173 -10.15 0.06 -6.62
CA TYR A 173 -10.37 0.42 -8.01
C TYR A 173 -9.07 0.64 -8.77
N LEU A 174 -8.10 1.35 -8.18
CA LEU A 174 -6.79 1.52 -8.81
C LEU A 174 -6.07 0.18 -8.99
N PHE A 175 -6.12 -0.70 -8.00
CA PHE A 175 -5.53 -2.04 -8.12
C PHE A 175 -6.18 -2.84 -9.26
N LEU A 176 -7.52 -2.81 -9.36
CA LEU A 176 -8.25 -3.48 -10.44
C LEU A 176 -7.86 -2.92 -11.81
N ILE A 177 -7.84 -1.59 -11.96
CA ILE A 177 -7.44 -0.91 -13.21
C ILE A 177 -6.02 -1.33 -13.58
N PHE A 178 -5.11 -1.36 -12.61
CA PHE A 178 -3.73 -1.78 -12.85
C PHE A 178 -3.64 -3.24 -13.32
N VAL A 179 -4.31 -4.17 -12.65
CA VAL A 179 -4.34 -5.59 -13.06
C VAL A 179 -4.85 -5.73 -14.50
N VAL A 180 -5.91 -5.00 -14.86
CA VAL A 180 -6.46 -5.00 -16.22
C VAL A 180 -5.42 -4.47 -17.22
N ILE A 181 -4.77 -3.34 -16.93
CA ILE A 181 -3.72 -2.77 -17.80
C ILE A 181 -2.58 -3.77 -17.99
N THR A 182 -2.08 -4.37 -16.91
CA THR A 182 -0.98 -5.34 -16.97
C THR A 182 -1.37 -6.57 -17.79
N MET A 183 -2.60 -7.10 -17.61
CA MET A 183 -3.11 -8.20 -18.44
C MET A 183 -3.14 -7.84 -19.92
N PHE A 184 -3.59 -6.62 -20.29
CA PHE A 184 -3.57 -6.17 -21.68
C PHE A 184 -2.15 -6.04 -22.24
N LEU A 185 -1.20 -5.53 -21.44
CA LEU A 185 0.20 -5.44 -21.84
C LEU A 185 0.81 -6.83 -22.07
N ASP A 186 0.60 -7.77 -21.16
CA ASP A 186 1.10 -9.14 -21.28
C ASP A 186 0.52 -9.83 -22.53
N ILE A 187 -0.80 -9.71 -22.76
CA ILE A 187 -1.45 -10.25 -23.96
C ILE A 187 -0.87 -9.62 -25.23
N SER A 188 -0.64 -8.29 -25.23
CA SER A 188 -0.08 -7.60 -26.39
C SER A 188 1.34 -8.06 -26.74
N GLN A 189 2.16 -8.36 -25.73
CA GLN A 189 3.52 -8.88 -25.93
C GLN A 189 3.50 -10.32 -26.45
N ILE A 190 2.55 -11.14 -26.01
CA ILE A 190 2.36 -12.50 -26.54
C ILE A 190 1.93 -12.45 -28.02
N LEU A 191 1.11 -11.49 -28.40
CA LEU A 191 0.58 -11.35 -29.76
C LEU A 191 1.57 -10.70 -30.75
N ASN A 192 2.50 -9.87 -30.28
CA ASN A 192 3.55 -9.23 -31.07
C ASN A 192 4.93 -9.50 -30.45
N PRO A 193 5.50 -10.71 -30.61
CA PRO A 193 6.76 -11.09 -29.97
C PRO A 193 8.01 -10.39 -30.56
N ASP A 194 7.88 -9.74 -31.72
CA ASP A 194 8.99 -9.13 -32.46
C ASP A 194 9.22 -7.63 -32.13
N HIS A 195 8.55 -7.10 -31.11
CA HIS A 195 8.73 -5.73 -30.59
C HIS A 195 9.17 -5.69 -29.13
#